data_AF-A0A1F4D7E8-F1
#
_entry.id   AF-A0A1F4D7E8-F1
#
_cell.length_a   1.000
_cell.length_b   1.000
_cell.length_c   1.000
_cell.angle_alpha   90.00
_cell.angle_beta   90.00
_cell.angle_gamma   90.00
#
_symmetry.space_group_name_H-M   'P 1'
#
loop_
_entity.id
_entity.type
_entity.pdbx_description
1 polymer ?
#
loop_
_entity_poly.entity_id
_entity_poly.type
_entity_poly.pdbx_seq_one_letter_code
_entity_poly.pdbx_strand_id
1 'polypeptide(L)'
;MFIWTILTFLVLLTLLAKFAWGPLLRALDSRQETIRKSLDDAQLAKQELERLQHESAQIIRQARVDAEAVITQSRTDAARLREEMRQKARTEADAIVRNAERQIQLETQRALQQIRHEAVDMSVMIASKILRRNLSKEDNEKLIEEALKQVETPRH
;
A
#
# COMPACT_ATOMS: atom_id res chain seq x y z
N MET A 1 58.60 89.94 31.70
CA MET A 1 58.17 88.65 32.27
C MET A 1 56.91 88.07 31.60
N PHE A 2 55.87 88.86 31.34
CA PHE A 2 54.60 88.36 30.76
C PHE A 2 54.65 87.82 29.31
N ILE A 3 55.57 88.31 28.46
CA ILE A 3 55.70 87.88 27.06
C ILE A 3 56.07 86.39 26.95
N TRP A 4 56.95 85.90 27.83
CA TRP A 4 57.39 84.50 27.81
C TRP A 4 56.27 83.56 28.26
N THR A 5 55.48 83.97 29.26
CA THR A 5 54.31 83.23 29.72
C THR A 5 53.23 83.14 28.64
N ILE A 6 53.01 84.22 27.89
CA ILE A 6 52.07 84.22 26.75
C ILE A 6 52.58 83.30 25.64
N LEU A 7 53.87 83.34 25.32
CA LEU A 7 54.47 82.49 24.29
C LEU A 7 54.36 81.01 24.64
N THR A 8 54.71 80.62 25.88
CA THR A 8 54.61 79.22 26.33
C THR A 8 53.15 78.76 26.44
N PHE A 9 52.24 79.64 26.87
CA PHE A 9 50.80 79.34 26.88
C PHE A 9 50.26 79.12 25.46
N LEU A 10 50.66 79.93 24.48
CA LEU A 10 50.24 79.77 23.08
C LEU A 10 50.77 78.47 22.47
N VAL A 11 52.03 78.12 22.76
CA VAL A 11 52.63 76.84 22.31
C VAL A 11 51.91 75.65 22.94
N LEU A 12 51.61 75.71 24.24
CA LEU A 12 50.85 74.66 24.92
C LEU A 12 49.42 74.55 24.39
N LEU A 13 48.74 75.68 24.18
CA LEU A 13 47.38 75.73 23.65
C LEU A 13 47.31 75.15 22.24
N THR A 14 48.26 75.49 21.38
CA THR A 14 48.32 74.95 20.01
C THR A 14 48.64 73.47 19.98
N LEU A 15 49.54 72.99 20.85
CA LEU A 15 49.78 71.56 21.05
C LEU A 15 48.52 70.83 21.52
N LEU A 16 47.85 71.34 22.55
CA LEU A 16 46.65 70.72 23.12
C LEU A 16 45.47 70.73 22.13
N ALA A 17 45.25 71.85 21.42
CA ALA A 17 44.23 71.94 20.40
C ALA A 17 44.50 70.97 19.25
N LYS A 18 45.76 70.80 18.81
CA LYS A 18 46.11 69.84 17.76
C LYS A 18 46.00 68.38 18.22
N PHE A 19 46.37 68.07 19.47
CA PHE A 19 46.42 66.69 19.98
C PHE A 19 45.12 66.19 20.62
N ALA A 20 44.34 67.04 21.30
CA ALA A 20 43.14 66.63 22.04
C ALA A 20 41.86 66.69 21.20
N TRP A 21 41.78 67.61 20.23
CA TRP A 21 40.56 67.79 19.42
C TRP A 21 40.26 66.56 18.54
N GLY A 22 41.28 65.97 17.94
CA GLY A 22 41.15 64.76 17.10
C GLY A 22 40.58 63.55 17.86
N PRO A 23 41.18 63.12 18.98
CA PRO A 23 40.67 62.01 19.80
C PRO A 23 39.26 62.27 20.36
N LEU A 24 38.94 63.51 20.75
CA LEU A 24 37.64 63.86 21.29
C LEU A 24 36.52 63.74 20.25
N LEU A 25 36.73 64.27 19.04
CA LEU A 25 35.79 64.11 17.92
C LEU A 25 35.63 62.65 17.52
N ARG A 26 36.73 61.90 17.41
CA ARG A 26 36.67 60.45 17.11
C ARG A 26 35.87 59.67 18.15
N ALA A 27 35.98 60.01 19.43
CA ALA A 27 35.21 59.36 20.49
C ALA A 27 33.71 59.68 20.40
N LEU A 28 33.35 60.92 20.01
CA LEU A 28 31.95 61.32 19.78
C LEU A 28 31.38 60.64 18.52
N ASP A 29 32.11 60.65 17.41
CA ASP A 29 31.72 59.99 16.16
C ASP A 29 31.53 58.48 16.37
N SER A 30 32.47 57.83 17.07
CA SER A 30 32.38 56.40 17.41
C SER A 30 31.16 56.08 18.26
N ARG A 31 30.82 56.92 19.24
CA ARG A 31 29.59 56.76 20.04
C ARG A 31 28.35 56.91 19.17
N GLN A 32 28.31 57.94 18.33
CA GLN A 32 27.18 58.19 17.44
C GLN A 32 26.98 57.03 16.45
N GLU A 33 28.06 56.54 15.85
CA GLU A 33 28.05 55.39 14.95
C GLU A 33 27.59 54.11 15.65
N THR A 34 28.07 53.85 16.86
CA THR A 34 27.66 52.67 17.65
C THR A 34 26.18 52.70 18.00
N ILE A 35 25.64 53.87 18.39
CA ILE A 35 24.21 54.02 18.70
C ILE A 35 23.38 53.82 17.43
N ARG A 36 23.78 54.47 16.33
CA ARG A 36 23.11 54.31 15.04
C ARG A 36 23.09 52.85 14.59
N LYS A 37 24.24 52.18 14.64
CA LYS A 37 24.35 50.77 14.28
C LYS A 37 23.48 49.88 15.18
N SER A 38 23.49 50.11 16.49
CA SER A 38 22.65 49.36 17.43
C SER A 38 21.16 49.54 17.15
N LEU A 39 20.73 50.75 16.76
CA LEU A 39 19.34 51.03 16.39
C LEU A 39 18.96 50.37 15.06
N ASP A 40 19.84 50.47 14.05
CA ASP A 40 19.64 49.82 12.75
C ASP A 40 19.57 48.30 12.90
N ASP A 41 20.49 47.70 13.66
CA ASP A 41 20.51 46.26 13.96
C ASP A 41 19.23 45.83 14.71
N ALA A 42 18.76 46.63 15.67
CA ALA A 42 17.52 46.34 16.39
C ALA A 42 16.28 46.42 15.47
N GLN A 43 16.26 47.37 14.53
CA GLN A 43 15.18 47.49 13.55
C GLN A 43 15.18 46.31 12.57
N LEU A 44 16.36 45.92 12.07
CA LEU A 44 16.51 44.75 11.21
C LEU A 44 16.09 43.47 11.93
N ALA A 45 16.49 43.29 13.20
CA ALA A 45 16.10 42.14 13.99
C ALA A 45 14.57 42.05 14.18
N LYS A 46 13.89 43.19 14.38
CA LYS A 46 12.42 43.22 14.46
C LYS A 46 11.77 42.84 13.14
N GLN A 47 12.23 43.40 12.03
CA GLN A 47 11.69 43.08 10.70
C GLN A 47 11.90 41.60 10.35
N GLU A 48 13.06 41.05 10.66
CA GLU A 48 13.35 39.64 10.43
C GLU A 48 12.50 38.72 11.32
N LEU A 49 12.28 39.11 12.59
CA LEU A 49 11.39 38.38 13.48
C LEU A 49 9.94 38.36 12.96
N GLU A 50 9.42 39.50 12.51
CA GLU A 50 8.09 39.58 11.89
C GLU A 50 8.00 38.71 10.63
N ARG A 51 9.03 38.77 9.77
CA ARG A 51 9.13 37.93 8.56
C ARG A 51 9.09 36.44 8.91
N LEU A 52 9.91 36.01 9.87
CA LEU A 52 9.97 34.62 10.33
C LEU A 52 8.66 34.16 10.97
N GLN A 53 7.98 35.03 11.71
CA GLN A 53 6.66 34.72 12.27
C GLN A 53 5.61 34.51 11.18
N HIS A 54 5.61 35.38 10.16
CA HIS A 54 4.71 35.23 9.01
C HIS A 54 5.00 33.95 8.22
N GLU A 55 6.26 33.65 7.95
CA GLU A 55 6.70 32.45 7.24
C GLU A 55 6.34 31.18 8.03
N SER A 56 6.63 31.15 9.33
CA SER A 56 6.24 30.05 10.22
C SER A 56 4.72 29.82 10.23
N ALA A 57 3.93 30.91 10.33
CA ALA A 57 2.48 30.81 10.28
C ALA A 57 1.98 30.29 8.92
N GLN A 58 2.64 30.65 7.81
CA GLN A 58 2.35 30.10 6.48
C GLN A 58 2.68 28.61 6.41
N ILE A 59 3.86 28.19 6.88
CA ILE A 59 4.28 26.79 6.90
C ILE A 59 3.30 25.95 7.71
N ILE A 60 2.89 26.41 8.90
CA ILE A 60 1.93 25.69 9.73
C ILE A 60 0.57 25.57 9.03
N ARG A 61 0.10 26.62 8.34
CA ARG A 61 -1.15 26.55 7.58
C ARG A 61 -1.04 25.56 6.42
N GLN A 62 0.05 25.60 5.66
CA GLN A 62 0.27 24.69 4.54
C GLN A 62 0.34 23.24 5.03
N ALA A 63 1.10 22.98 6.11
CA ALA A 63 1.20 21.65 6.70
C ALA A 63 -0.16 21.11 7.16
N ARG A 64 -1.06 21.97 7.66
CA ARG A 64 -2.43 21.56 8.02
C ARG A 64 -3.26 21.19 6.80
N VAL A 65 -3.18 21.99 5.73
CA VAL A 65 -3.87 21.70 4.45
C VAL A 65 -3.37 20.39 3.86
N ASP A 66 -2.06 20.19 3.82
CA ASP A 66 -1.45 18.97 3.29
C ASP A 66 -1.84 17.75 4.13
N ALA A 67 -1.84 17.87 5.46
CA ALA A 67 -2.28 16.80 6.35
C ALA A 67 -3.75 16.42 6.13
N GLU A 68 -4.63 17.42 5.97
CA GLU A 68 -6.05 17.18 5.69
C GLU A 68 -6.25 16.52 4.31
N ALA A 69 -5.47 16.94 3.31
CA ALA A 69 -5.46 16.32 1.99
C ALA A 69 -5.02 14.85 2.07
N VAL A 70 -3.94 14.55 2.79
CA VAL A 70 -3.44 13.18 3.00
C VAL A 70 -4.49 12.31 3.69
N ILE A 71 -5.16 12.82 4.73
CA ILE A 71 -6.22 12.07 5.43
C ILE A 71 -7.41 11.80 4.49
N THR A 72 -7.83 12.80 3.72
CA THR A 72 -8.95 12.69 2.78
C THR A 72 -8.64 11.69 1.67
N GLN A 73 -7.44 11.75 1.11
CA GLN A 73 -6.96 10.81 0.10
C GLN A 73 -6.91 9.38 0.67
N SER A 74 -6.34 9.21 1.87
CA SER A 74 -6.25 7.91 2.54
C SER A 74 -7.63 7.29 2.80
N ARG A 75 -8.62 8.11 3.20
CA ARG A 75 -10.01 7.64 3.37
C ARG A 75 -10.64 7.19 2.05
N THR A 76 -10.39 7.93 0.98
CA THR A 76 -10.88 7.61 -0.37
C THR A 76 -10.26 6.30 -0.88
N ASP A 77 -8.95 6.15 -0.73
CA ASP A 77 -8.25 4.94 -1.14
C ASP A 77 -8.65 3.73 -0.29
N ALA A 78 -8.84 3.91 1.02
CA ALA A 78 -9.36 2.85 1.89
C ALA A 78 -10.78 2.42 1.50
N ALA A 79 -11.64 3.36 1.10
CA ALA A 79 -12.98 3.05 0.61
C ALA A 79 -12.94 2.28 -0.72
N ARG A 80 -12.09 2.71 -1.66
CA ARG A 80 -11.88 2.02 -2.94
C ARG A 80 -11.35 0.61 -2.72
N LEU A 81 -10.30 0.44 -1.92
CA LEU A 81 -9.71 -0.86 -1.61
C LEU A 81 -10.71 -1.79 -0.92
N ARG A 82 -11.55 -1.26 -0.01
CA ARG A 82 -12.61 -2.06 0.63
C ARG A 82 -13.61 -2.58 -0.40
N GLU A 83 -14.00 -1.76 -1.37
CA GLU A 83 -14.94 -2.17 -2.41
C GLU A 83 -14.29 -3.19 -3.37
N GLU A 84 -13.05 -2.97 -3.78
CA GLU A 84 -12.29 -3.93 -4.59
C GLU A 84 -12.15 -5.28 -3.88
N MET A 85 -11.80 -5.29 -2.59
CA MET A 85 -11.73 -6.51 -1.79
C MET A 85 -13.08 -7.21 -1.69
N ARG A 86 -14.18 -6.46 -1.52
CA ARG A 86 -15.54 -7.03 -1.51
C ARG A 86 -15.90 -7.67 -2.84
N GLN A 87 -15.59 -7.01 -3.96
CA GLN A 87 -15.87 -7.54 -5.30
C GLN A 87 -15.05 -8.78 -5.59
N LYS A 88 -13.75 -8.76 -5.22
CA LYS A 88 -12.87 -9.92 -5.34
C LYS A 88 -13.38 -11.09 -4.51
N ALA A 89 -13.74 -10.86 -3.24
CA ALA A 89 -14.28 -11.90 -2.37
C ALA A 89 -15.60 -12.49 -2.90
N ARG A 90 -16.50 -11.67 -3.46
CA ARG A 90 -17.73 -12.16 -4.13
C ARG A 90 -17.39 -13.02 -5.34
N THR A 91 -16.48 -12.57 -6.18
CA THR A 91 -16.07 -13.30 -7.39
C THR A 91 -15.44 -14.66 -7.03
N GLU A 92 -14.59 -14.69 -6.01
CA GLU A 92 -13.99 -15.92 -5.49
C GLU A 92 -15.04 -16.85 -4.87
N ALA A 93 -15.96 -16.32 -4.07
CA ALA A 93 -17.06 -17.10 -3.50
C ALA A 93 -17.92 -17.73 -4.61
N ASP A 94 -18.31 -16.96 -5.62
CA ASP A 94 -19.09 -17.47 -6.76
C ASP A 94 -18.31 -18.53 -7.54
N ALA A 95 -16.99 -18.37 -7.68
CA ALA A 95 -16.15 -19.38 -8.32
C ALA A 95 -16.10 -20.68 -7.50
N ILE A 96 -16.01 -20.59 -6.17
CA ILE A 96 -16.07 -21.75 -5.27
C ILE A 96 -17.40 -22.48 -5.42
N VAL A 97 -18.53 -21.76 -5.40
CA VAL A 97 -19.87 -22.36 -5.55
C VAL A 97 -19.99 -23.08 -6.90
N ARG A 98 -19.63 -22.42 -8.01
CA ARG A 98 -19.67 -23.04 -9.34
C ARG A 98 -18.77 -24.27 -9.44
N ASN A 99 -17.61 -24.26 -8.79
CA ASN A 99 -16.71 -25.42 -8.76
C ASN A 99 -17.33 -26.57 -7.97
N ALA A 100 -17.93 -26.28 -6.81
CA ALA A 100 -18.62 -27.27 -6.00
C ALA A 100 -19.81 -27.89 -6.75
N GLU A 101 -20.63 -27.09 -7.43
CA GLU A 101 -21.74 -27.58 -8.27
C GLU A 101 -21.25 -28.52 -9.38
N ARG A 102 -20.19 -28.14 -10.10
CA ARG A 102 -19.58 -29.01 -11.12
C ARG A 102 -19.06 -30.31 -10.53
N GLN A 103 -18.43 -30.26 -9.36
CA GLN A 103 -17.92 -31.45 -8.69
C GLN A 103 -19.06 -32.37 -8.24
N ILE A 104 -20.13 -31.81 -7.66
CA ILE A 104 -21.34 -32.56 -7.30
C ILE A 104 -21.94 -33.25 -8.53
N GLN A 105 -22.05 -32.55 -9.66
CA GLN A 105 -22.57 -33.15 -10.90
C GLN A 105 -21.71 -34.33 -11.37
N LEU A 106 -20.38 -34.17 -11.35
CA LEU A 106 -19.45 -35.25 -11.72
C LEU A 106 -19.56 -36.46 -10.79
N GLU A 107 -19.59 -36.24 -9.47
CA GLU A 107 -19.74 -37.34 -8.51
C GLU A 107 -21.11 -38.02 -8.62
N THR A 108 -22.17 -37.25 -8.89
CA THR A 108 -23.51 -37.80 -9.11
C THR A 108 -23.56 -38.69 -10.35
N GLN A 109 -22.91 -38.29 -11.45
CA GLN A 109 -22.81 -39.11 -12.65
C GLN A 109 -22.03 -40.41 -12.39
N ARG A 110 -20.92 -40.33 -11.64
CA ARG A 110 -20.15 -41.52 -11.24
C ARG A 110 -20.97 -42.46 -10.36
N ALA A 111 -21.67 -41.93 -9.37
CA ALA A 111 -22.54 -42.72 -8.50
C ALA A 111 -23.65 -43.42 -9.31
N LEU A 112 -24.27 -42.72 -10.26
CA LEU A 112 -25.30 -43.30 -11.14
C LEU A 112 -24.72 -44.41 -12.03
N GLN A 113 -23.51 -44.23 -12.56
CA GLN A 113 -22.82 -45.24 -13.34
C GLN A 113 -22.51 -46.49 -12.49
N GLN A 114 -22.05 -46.31 -11.26
CA GLN A 114 -21.80 -47.40 -10.32
C GLN A 114 -23.08 -48.18 -10.01
N ILE A 115 -24.19 -47.49 -9.73
CA ILE A 115 -25.50 -48.12 -9.50
C ILE A 115 -25.94 -48.94 -10.73
N ARG A 116 -25.72 -48.43 -11.95
CA ARG A 116 -26.04 -49.17 -13.18
C ARG A 116 -25.22 -50.45 -13.32
N HIS A 117 -23.92 -50.39 -13.05
CA HIS A 117 -23.06 -51.59 -13.08
C HIS A 117 -23.55 -52.64 -12.08
N GLU A 118 -23.82 -52.23 -10.83
CA GLU A 118 -24.26 -53.14 -9.78
C GLU A 118 -25.65 -53.75 -10.10
N ALA A 119 -26.54 -52.99 -10.74
CA ALA A 119 -27.82 -53.50 -11.23
C ALA A 119 -27.66 -54.54 -12.36
N VAL A 120 -26.71 -54.34 -13.28
CA VAL A 120 -26.38 -55.32 -14.33
C VAL A 120 -25.84 -56.61 -13.70
N ASP A 121 -24.90 -56.49 -12.77
CA ASP A 121 -24.30 -57.64 -12.09
C ASP A 121 -25.35 -58.46 -11.31
N MET A 122 -26.25 -57.79 -10.57
CA MET A 122 -27.38 -58.45 -9.92
C MET A 122 -28.31 -59.14 -10.92
N SER A 123 -28.59 -58.51 -12.06
CA SER A 123 -29.48 -59.08 -13.09
C SER A 123 -28.88 -60.34 -13.71
N VAL A 124 -27.57 -60.33 -14.03
CA VAL A 124 -26.84 -61.50 -14.55
C VAL A 124 -26.82 -62.63 -13.51
N MET A 125 -26.64 -62.29 -12.22
CA MET A 125 -26.64 -63.27 -11.14
C MET A 125 -28.02 -63.95 -10.98
N ILE A 126 -29.10 -63.17 -11.03
CA ILE A 126 -30.48 -63.67 -10.99
C ILE A 126 -30.76 -64.56 -12.20
N ALA A 127 -30.43 -64.10 -13.42
CA ALA A 127 -30.61 -64.86 -14.65
C ALA A 127 -29.85 -66.19 -14.61
N SER A 128 -28.59 -66.18 -14.15
CA SER A 128 -27.78 -67.39 -13.96
C SER A 128 -28.41 -68.36 -12.97
N LYS A 129 -28.98 -67.86 -11.87
CA LYS A 129 -29.64 -68.69 -10.85
C LYS A 129 -30.95 -69.29 -11.36
N ILE A 130 -31.75 -68.55 -12.13
CA ILE A 130 -32.99 -69.03 -12.76
C ILE A 130 -32.66 -70.09 -13.82
N LEU A 131 -31.66 -69.85 -14.67
CA LEU A 131 -31.23 -70.79 -15.70
C LEU A 131 -30.77 -72.12 -15.09
N ARG A 132 -29.90 -72.05 -14.06
CA ARG A 132 -29.46 -73.24 -13.30
C ARG A 132 -30.63 -74.03 -12.67
N ARG A 133 -31.72 -73.36 -12.30
CA ARG A 133 -32.88 -74.00 -11.66
C ARG A 133 -33.86 -74.64 -12.65
N ASN A 134 -33.87 -74.19 -13.91
CA ASN A 134 -34.77 -74.68 -14.96
C ASN A 134 -34.08 -75.60 -15.99
N LEU A 135 -32.76 -75.77 -15.92
CA LEU A 135 -32.02 -76.68 -16.80
C LEU A 135 -32.43 -78.14 -16.56
N SER A 136 -33.07 -78.74 -17.57
CA SER A 136 -33.36 -80.17 -17.63
C SER A 136 -32.20 -80.95 -18.29
N LYS A 137 -32.24 -82.29 -18.22
CA LYS A 137 -31.25 -83.15 -18.91
C LYS A 137 -31.25 -82.93 -20.43
N GLU A 138 -32.43 -82.72 -21.02
CA GLU A 138 -32.61 -82.49 -22.46
C GLU A 138 -32.09 -81.11 -22.91
N ASP A 139 -32.21 -80.09 -22.06
CA ASP A 139 -31.63 -78.76 -22.35
C ASP A 139 -30.10 -78.81 -22.36
N ASN A 140 -29.50 -79.59 -21.45
CA ASN A 140 -28.05 -79.83 -21.44
C ASN A 140 -27.57 -80.58 -22.69
N GLU A 141 -28.30 -81.60 -23.14
CA GLU A 141 -27.97 -82.34 -24.37
C GLU A 141 -28.05 -81.42 -25.60
N LYS A 142 -29.08 -80.59 -25.71
CA LYS A 142 -29.21 -79.60 -26.79
C LYS A 142 -28.10 -78.54 -26.77
N LEU A 143 -27.73 -78.03 -25.59
CA LEU A 143 -26.62 -77.08 -25.44
C LEU A 143 -25.27 -77.68 -25.86
N ILE A 144 -25.04 -78.96 -25.55
CA ILE A 144 -23.84 -79.68 -25.99
C ILE A 144 -23.84 -79.86 -27.52
N GLU A 145 -25.00 -80.20 -28.11
CA GLU A 145 -25.14 -80.36 -29.55
C GLU A 145 -24.99 -79.02 -30.31
N GLU A 146 -25.49 -77.90 -29.76
CA GLU A 146 -25.31 -76.55 -30.30
C GLU A 146 -23.87 -76.06 -30.18
N ALA A 147 -23.19 -76.32 -29.05
CA ALA A 147 -21.78 -75.98 -28.87
C ALA A 147 -20.87 -76.79 -29.82
N LEU A 148 -21.17 -78.08 -30.02
CA LEU A 148 -20.50 -78.91 -31.01
C LEU A 148 -20.71 -78.37 -32.43
N LYS A 149 -21.94 -77.96 -32.79
CA LYS A 149 -22.22 -77.30 -34.08
C LYS A 149 -21.48 -75.97 -34.27
N GLN A 150 -21.35 -75.14 -33.24
CA GLN A 150 -20.60 -73.88 -33.33
C GLN A 150 -19.10 -74.10 -33.49
N VAL A 151 -18.54 -75.16 -32.85
CA VAL A 151 -17.13 -75.53 -33.01
C VAL A 151 -16.88 -76.21 -34.37
N GLU A 152 -17.86 -76.94 -34.91
CA GLU A 152 -17.82 -77.54 -36.24
C GLU A 152 -18.10 -76.53 -37.37
N THR A 153 -18.62 -75.33 -37.07
CA THR A 153 -18.76 -74.26 -38.05
C THR A 153 -17.40 -73.59 -38.25
N PRO A 154 -16.68 -73.86 -39.36
CA PRO A 154 -15.30 -73.42 -39.51
C PRO A 154 -15.24 -71.91 -39.72
N ARG A 155 -14.23 -71.32 -39.08
CA ARG A 155 -13.60 -70.03 -39.42
C ARG A 155 -13.63 -69.75 -40.93
N HIS A 156 -14.23 -68.63 -41.31
CA HIS A 156 -13.80 -67.81 -42.43
C HIS A 156 -13.25 -66.50 -41.88
#